data_AF-Q01GP7-F1
#
_entry.id   AF-Q01GP7-F1
#
_cell.length_a   1.000
_cell.length_b   1.000
_cell.length_c   1.000
_cell.angle_alpha   90.00
_cell.angle_beta   90.00
_cell.angle_gamma   90.00
#
_symmetry.space_group_name_H-M   'P 1'
#
loop_
_entity.id
_entity.type
_entity.pdbx_description
1 polymer ?
#
loop_
_entity_poly.entity_id
_entity_poly.type
_entity_poly.pdbx_seq_one_letter_code
_entity_poly.pdbx_strand_id
1 'polypeptide(L)'
;MRSLAPSRASLPRLNRARARARIQVASTSESSTIREASVRVILQLDDGALRQLAQSVEGRRVRDEIALDDLARRVRALRDALPRSCAARVFELVIERPGLVCDGGAAQGRGVARCVEKLGGTEEMERLCAECAPGFAHVLWRLGFLDTAFDECERALREWIRGEEGWHRVFTNRIASEYGYLAMMSRVETKSMGGNGVVFRNVKTGESVAFRRNERLTDGQ
;
A
#
# COMPACT_ATOMS: atom_id res chain seq x y z
N MET A 1 -61.88 40.15 -10.92
CA MET A 1 -61.59 39.20 -9.83
C MET A 1 -62.11 37.82 -10.20
N ARG A 2 -61.24 36.85 -10.50
CA ARG A 2 -61.49 35.40 -10.32
C ARG A 2 -60.17 34.63 -10.45
N SER A 3 -59.70 34.21 -9.28
CA SER A 3 -58.80 33.12 -8.90
C SER A 3 -58.10 32.31 -10.01
N LEU A 4 -56.76 32.37 -10.03
CA LEU A 4 -55.88 31.36 -10.59
C LEU A 4 -55.69 30.24 -9.55
N ALA A 5 -56.15 29.03 -9.86
CA ALA A 5 -55.80 27.83 -9.11
C ALA A 5 -54.37 27.38 -9.49
N PRO A 6 -53.49 27.03 -8.54
CA PRO A 6 -52.21 26.44 -8.87
C PRO A 6 -52.38 24.95 -9.21
N SER A 7 -51.81 24.57 -10.35
CA SER A 7 -51.70 23.19 -10.84
C SER A 7 -50.99 22.28 -9.83
N ARG A 8 -51.74 21.35 -9.23
CA ARG A 8 -51.21 20.18 -8.52
C ARG A 8 -50.99 19.05 -9.52
N ALA A 9 -49.75 18.79 -9.96
CA ALA A 9 -49.31 17.45 -10.40
C ALA A 9 -47.82 17.38 -10.80
N SER A 10 -46.88 17.34 -9.83
CA SER A 10 -45.50 16.89 -10.14
C SER A 10 -44.74 16.23 -8.97
N LEU A 11 -45.40 15.98 -7.84
CA LEU A 11 -44.77 15.44 -6.62
C LEU A 11 -44.49 13.90 -6.57
N PRO A 12 -45.14 13.00 -7.34
CA PRO A 12 -44.85 11.55 -7.23
C PRO A 12 -43.53 11.13 -7.90
N ARG A 13 -43.10 11.84 -8.96
CA ARG A 13 -41.93 11.47 -9.77
C ARG A 13 -40.60 11.81 -9.08
N LEU A 14 -40.53 12.96 -8.41
CA LEU A 14 -39.36 13.38 -7.61
C LEU A 14 -39.10 12.47 -6.41
N ASN A 15 -40.16 12.00 -5.74
CA ASN A 15 -40.03 11.07 -4.61
C ASN A 15 -39.56 9.67 -5.05
N ARG A 16 -40.02 9.17 -6.21
CA ARG A 16 -39.52 7.90 -6.78
C ARG A 16 -38.06 7.98 -7.25
N ALA A 17 -37.64 9.10 -7.85
CA ALA A 17 -36.26 9.30 -8.26
C ALA A 17 -35.30 9.35 -7.06
N ARG A 18 -35.68 10.07 -5.98
CA ARG A 18 -34.91 10.11 -4.73
C ARG A 18 -34.85 8.77 -4.02
N ALA A 19 -35.95 8.01 -3.99
CA ALA A 19 -35.97 6.66 -3.41
C ALA A 19 -35.08 5.68 -4.20
N ARG A 20 -35.12 5.72 -5.53
CA ARG A 20 -34.24 4.91 -6.39
C ARG A 20 -32.77 5.27 -6.22
N ALA A 21 -32.44 6.55 -6.17
CA ALA A 21 -31.08 7.00 -5.90
C ALA A 21 -30.58 6.54 -4.52
N ARG A 22 -31.43 6.60 -3.48
CA ARG A 22 -31.07 6.09 -2.14
C ARG A 22 -30.85 4.58 -2.12
N ILE A 23 -31.69 3.79 -2.79
CA ILE A 23 -31.52 2.33 -2.90
C ILE A 23 -30.25 2.00 -3.70
N GLN A 24 -29.96 2.75 -4.76
CA GLN A 24 -28.76 2.57 -5.57
C GLN A 24 -27.49 2.94 -4.79
N VAL A 25 -27.52 4.01 -3.98
CA VAL A 25 -26.42 4.38 -3.08
C VAL A 25 -26.26 3.36 -1.97
N ALA A 26 -27.34 2.87 -1.37
CA ALA A 26 -27.29 1.84 -0.32
C ALA A 26 -26.72 0.51 -0.85
N SER A 27 -27.18 0.04 -2.01
CA SER A 27 -26.67 -1.19 -2.65
C SER A 27 -25.23 -1.04 -3.12
N THR A 28 -24.84 0.11 -3.66
CA THR A 28 -23.43 0.38 -4.01
C THR A 28 -22.56 0.45 -2.75
N SER A 29 -23.05 1.05 -1.67
CA SER A 29 -22.35 1.13 -0.39
C SER A 29 -22.17 -0.25 0.24
N GLU A 30 -23.23 -1.07 0.25
CA GLU A 30 -23.20 -2.44 0.77
C GLU A 30 -22.23 -3.32 -0.06
N SER A 31 -22.31 -3.24 -1.39
CA SER A 31 -21.37 -3.90 -2.30
C SER A 31 -19.92 -3.44 -2.09
N SER A 32 -19.69 -2.14 -1.91
CA SER A 32 -18.38 -1.57 -1.58
C SER A 32 -17.85 -2.09 -0.24
N THR A 33 -18.72 -2.21 0.77
CA THR A 33 -18.34 -2.70 2.11
C THR A 33 -17.99 -4.19 2.08
N ILE A 34 -18.77 -5.01 1.37
CA ILE A 34 -18.49 -6.44 1.17
C ILE A 34 -17.19 -6.64 0.40
N ARG A 35 -16.97 -5.83 -0.64
CA ARG A 35 -15.75 -5.86 -1.43
C ARG A 35 -14.53 -5.48 -0.59
N GLU A 36 -14.60 -4.40 0.16
CA GLU A 36 -13.52 -3.99 1.07
C GLU A 36 -13.19 -5.11 2.06
N ALA A 37 -14.20 -5.71 2.72
CA ALA A 37 -14.00 -6.84 3.61
C ALA A 37 -13.29 -8.02 2.93
N SER A 38 -13.65 -8.32 1.68
CA SER A 38 -13.01 -9.38 0.89
C SER A 38 -11.56 -9.06 0.56
N VAL A 39 -11.25 -7.81 0.18
CA VAL A 39 -9.87 -7.36 -0.05
C VAL A 39 -9.05 -7.46 1.23
N ARG A 40 -9.63 -7.09 2.39
CA ARG A 40 -8.97 -7.24 3.70
C ARG A 40 -8.63 -8.69 3.99
N VAL A 41 -9.51 -9.64 3.66
CA VAL A 41 -9.23 -11.07 3.83
C VAL A 41 -8.13 -11.53 2.89
N ILE A 42 -8.20 -11.19 1.60
CA ILE A 42 -7.22 -11.63 0.59
C ILE A 42 -5.82 -11.11 0.91
N LEU A 43 -5.70 -9.86 1.33
CA LEU A 43 -4.43 -9.19 1.59
C LEU A 43 -4.04 -9.14 3.08
N GLN A 44 -4.85 -9.76 3.96
CA GLN A 44 -4.65 -9.76 5.42
C GLN A 44 -4.49 -8.35 6.02
N LEU A 45 -5.38 -7.43 5.64
CA LEU A 45 -5.29 -6.01 6.01
C LEU A 45 -5.93 -5.72 7.38
N ASP A 46 -5.13 -5.13 8.27
CA ASP A 46 -5.65 -4.31 9.36
C ASP A 46 -6.12 -2.92 8.86
N ASP A 47 -6.68 -2.10 9.76
CA ASP A 47 -7.16 -0.76 9.38
C ASP A 47 -6.03 0.17 8.91
N GLY A 48 -4.81 0.02 9.44
CA GLY A 48 -3.65 0.78 9.02
C GLY A 48 -3.19 0.40 7.61
N ALA A 49 -3.11 -0.88 7.33
CA ALA A 49 -2.75 -1.46 6.04
C ALA A 49 -3.76 -1.07 4.97
N LEU A 50 -5.06 -1.09 5.29
CA LEU A 50 -6.10 -0.66 4.38
C LEU A 50 -6.01 0.85 4.06
N ARG A 51 -5.77 1.68 5.08
CA ARG A 51 -5.54 3.12 4.87
C ARG A 51 -4.32 3.35 3.99
N GLN A 52 -3.21 2.65 4.25
CA GLN A 52 -1.99 2.73 3.46
C GLN A 52 -2.25 2.35 1.99
N LEU A 53 -2.93 1.23 1.75
CA LEU A 53 -3.30 0.78 0.42
C LEU A 53 -4.04 1.87 -0.36
N ALA A 54 -5.01 2.54 0.27
CA ALA A 54 -5.83 3.57 -0.38
C ALA A 54 -5.09 4.87 -0.76
N GLN A 55 -3.84 5.08 -0.29
CA GLN A 55 -3.07 6.30 -0.55
C GLN A 55 -2.58 6.41 -1.99
N SER A 56 -2.39 5.28 -2.69
CA SER A 56 -1.89 5.25 -4.08
C SER A 56 -3.01 5.01 -5.11
N VAL A 57 -2.77 5.38 -6.36
CA VAL A 57 -3.69 5.10 -7.48
C VAL A 57 -3.80 3.58 -7.67
N GLU A 58 -2.67 2.90 -7.65
CA GLU A 58 -2.53 1.45 -7.77
C GLU A 58 -3.27 0.73 -6.64
N GLY A 59 -3.16 1.22 -5.40
CA GLY A 59 -3.84 0.61 -4.28
C GLY A 59 -5.35 0.83 -4.28
N ARG A 60 -5.84 1.98 -4.76
CA ARG A 60 -7.28 2.16 -5.04
C ARG A 60 -7.75 1.22 -6.14
N ARG A 61 -6.96 1.04 -7.21
CA ARG A 61 -7.25 0.06 -8.26
C ARG A 61 -7.31 -1.37 -7.71
N VAL A 62 -6.37 -1.77 -6.85
CA VAL A 62 -6.40 -3.07 -6.15
C VAL A 62 -7.66 -3.21 -5.30
N ARG A 63 -8.01 -2.17 -4.54
CA ARG A 63 -9.19 -2.16 -3.67
C ARG A 63 -10.49 -2.21 -4.46
N ASP A 64 -10.62 -1.47 -5.55
CA ASP A 64 -11.93 -1.13 -6.14
C ASP A 64 -12.17 -1.75 -7.53
N GLU A 65 -11.12 -2.02 -8.31
CA GLU A 65 -11.26 -2.33 -9.74
C GLU A 65 -10.87 -3.78 -10.09
N ILE A 66 -9.84 -4.35 -9.45
CA ILE A 66 -9.39 -5.71 -9.76
C ILE A 66 -10.41 -6.73 -9.26
N ALA A 67 -10.87 -7.66 -10.10
CA ALA A 67 -11.77 -8.74 -9.67
C ALA A 67 -11.14 -9.55 -8.52
N LEU A 68 -11.93 -9.93 -7.51
CA LEU A 68 -11.41 -10.56 -6.28
C LEU A 68 -10.66 -11.88 -6.57
N ASP A 69 -11.17 -12.71 -7.47
CA ASP A 69 -10.52 -13.95 -7.88
C ASP A 69 -9.20 -13.71 -8.60
N ASP A 70 -9.13 -12.66 -9.41
CA ASP A 70 -7.90 -12.25 -10.09
C ASP A 70 -6.90 -11.68 -9.09
N LEU A 71 -7.33 -10.88 -8.11
CA LEU A 71 -6.47 -10.37 -7.04
C LEU A 71 -5.85 -11.53 -6.26
N ALA A 72 -6.66 -12.48 -5.80
CA ALA A 72 -6.18 -13.66 -5.07
C ALA A 72 -5.18 -14.47 -5.91
N ARG A 73 -5.46 -14.65 -7.21
CA ARG A 73 -4.55 -15.35 -8.13
C ARG A 73 -3.24 -14.61 -8.33
N ARG A 74 -3.25 -13.29 -8.48
CA ARG A 74 -2.05 -12.46 -8.66
C ARG A 74 -1.19 -12.41 -7.41
N VAL A 75 -1.80 -12.32 -6.23
CA VAL A 75 -1.09 -12.40 -4.94
C VAL A 75 -0.41 -13.76 -4.80
N ARG A 76 -1.12 -14.85 -5.15
CA ARG A 76 -0.53 -16.20 -5.17
C ARG A 76 0.61 -16.31 -6.17
N ALA A 77 0.44 -15.82 -7.39
CA ALA A 77 1.48 -15.83 -8.42
C ALA A 77 2.73 -15.04 -7.99
N LEU A 78 2.55 -13.89 -7.32
CA LEU A 78 3.65 -13.14 -6.73
C LEU A 78 4.34 -13.96 -5.64
N ARG A 79 3.57 -14.53 -4.70
CA ARG A 79 4.09 -15.36 -3.61
C ARG A 79 4.91 -16.55 -4.12
N ASP A 80 4.41 -17.23 -5.15
CA ASP A 80 5.04 -18.43 -5.72
C ASP A 80 6.30 -18.09 -6.52
N ALA A 81 6.37 -16.87 -7.09
CA ALA A 81 7.56 -16.38 -7.79
C ALA A 81 8.67 -15.92 -6.84
N LEU A 82 8.32 -15.47 -5.64
CA LEU A 82 9.27 -14.98 -4.64
C LEU A 82 10.09 -16.13 -4.02
N PRO A 83 11.35 -15.88 -3.64
CA PRO A 83 12.10 -16.78 -2.76
C PRO A 83 11.32 -17.06 -1.46
N ARG A 84 11.53 -18.22 -0.83
CA ARG A 84 10.69 -18.67 0.30
C ARG A 84 10.67 -17.68 1.46
N SER A 85 11.80 -17.07 1.78
CA SER A 85 11.90 -16.07 2.86
C SER A 85 11.08 -14.81 2.53
N CYS A 86 11.12 -14.36 1.29
CA CYS A 86 10.34 -13.21 0.78
C CYS A 86 8.84 -13.53 0.64
N ALA A 87 8.50 -14.75 0.26
CA ALA A 87 7.12 -15.19 0.05
C ALA A 87 6.27 -15.09 1.34
N ALA A 88 6.89 -15.27 2.51
CA ALA A 88 6.24 -15.06 3.81
C ALA A 88 5.84 -13.59 4.06
N ARG A 89 6.45 -12.65 3.33
CA ARG A 89 6.24 -11.20 3.44
C ARG A 89 5.38 -10.63 2.32
N VAL A 90 4.80 -11.47 1.45
CA VAL A 90 4.11 -11.03 0.22
C VAL A 90 3.03 -9.96 0.48
N PHE A 91 2.27 -10.07 1.57
CA PHE A 91 1.25 -9.07 1.90
C PHE A 91 1.85 -7.71 2.21
N GLU A 92 2.95 -7.66 2.96
CA GLU A 92 3.67 -6.42 3.26
C GLU A 92 4.20 -5.77 2.00
N LEU A 93 4.73 -6.57 1.07
CA LEU A 93 5.19 -6.09 -0.24
C LEU A 93 4.05 -5.47 -1.04
N VAL A 94 2.88 -6.13 -1.08
CA VAL A 94 1.72 -5.65 -1.82
C VAL A 94 1.09 -4.41 -1.18
N ILE A 95 1.02 -4.35 0.15
CA ILE A 95 0.51 -3.17 0.87
C ILE A 95 1.39 -1.95 0.59
N GLU A 96 2.71 -2.14 0.64
CA GLU A 96 3.68 -1.08 0.41
C GLU A 96 3.75 -0.66 -1.06
N ARG A 97 3.72 -1.64 -1.99
CA ARG A 97 3.72 -1.42 -3.43
C ARG A 97 2.59 -2.21 -4.11
N PRO A 98 1.38 -1.64 -4.19
CA PRO A 98 0.22 -2.33 -4.78
C PRO A 98 0.38 -2.62 -6.27
N GLY A 99 1.24 -1.85 -6.96
CA GLY A 99 1.60 -2.05 -8.36
C GLY A 99 2.07 -3.48 -8.67
N LEU A 100 2.67 -4.18 -7.70
CA LEU A 100 3.17 -5.56 -7.86
C LEU A 100 2.07 -6.56 -8.27
N VAL A 101 0.80 -6.25 -8.01
CA VAL A 101 -0.36 -7.09 -8.37
C VAL A 101 -1.33 -6.39 -9.34
N CYS A 102 -0.97 -5.21 -9.85
CA CYS A 102 -1.76 -4.53 -10.87
C CYS A 102 -1.69 -5.20 -12.24
N ASP A 103 -0.61 -5.95 -12.51
CA ASP A 103 -0.42 -6.74 -13.73
C ASP A 103 -0.74 -8.23 -13.51
N GLY A 104 -0.95 -8.98 -14.61
CA GLY A 104 -1.35 -10.38 -14.55
C GLY A 104 -0.21 -11.37 -14.27
N GLY A 105 -0.55 -12.60 -13.83
CA GLY A 105 0.34 -13.64 -13.26
C GLY A 105 1.75 -13.82 -13.87
N ALA A 106 1.86 -13.80 -15.21
CA ALA A 106 3.14 -13.97 -15.90
C ALA A 106 4.09 -12.78 -15.69
N ALA A 107 3.56 -11.59 -15.40
CA ALA A 107 4.35 -10.41 -15.09
C ALA A 107 5.06 -10.54 -13.74
N GLN A 108 4.43 -11.17 -12.74
CA GLN A 108 5.04 -11.38 -11.42
C GLN A 108 6.32 -12.22 -11.51
N GLY A 109 6.26 -13.37 -12.20
CA GLY A 109 7.42 -14.24 -12.38
C GLY A 109 8.59 -13.53 -13.07
N ARG A 110 8.32 -12.80 -14.17
CA ARG A 110 9.34 -12.03 -14.88
C ARG A 110 9.91 -10.89 -14.04
N GLY A 111 9.05 -10.17 -13.31
CA GLY A 111 9.48 -9.07 -12.45
C GLY A 111 10.41 -9.54 -11.34
N VAL A 112 10.08 -10.66 -10.68
CA VAL A 112 10.95 -11.26 -9.66
C VAL A 112 12.26 -11.74 -10.27
N ALA A 113 12.23 -12.47 -11.39
CA ALA A 113 13.44 -12.97 -12.05
C ALA A 113 14.42 -11.85 -12.44
N ARG A 114 13.90 -10.74 -13.00
CA ARG A 114 14.72 -9.56 -13.33
C ARG A 114 15.33 -8.90 -12.09
N CYS A 115 14.56 -8.82 -11.00
CA CYS A 115 15.08 -8.27 -9.75
C CYS A 115 16.24 -9.13 -9.21
N VAL A 116 16.09 -10.46 -9.23
CA VAL A 116 17.15 -11.41 -8.84
C VAL A 116 18.40 -11.19 -9.69
N GLU A 117 18.26 -11.10 -11.01
CA GLU A 117 19.38 -10.87 -11.93
C GLU A 117 20.12 -9.57 -11.61
N LYS A 118 19.40 -8.46 -11.45
CA LYS A 118 20.00 -7.14 -11.17
C LYS A 118 20.62 -7.00 -9.79
N LEU A 119 20.14 -7.77 -8.81
CA LEU A 119 20.74 -7.85 -7.48
C LEU A 119 21.93 -8.81 -7.42
N GLY A 120 22.22 -9.54 -8.51
CA GLY A 120 23.33 -10.49 -8.57
C GLY A 120 23.02 -11.85 -7.93
N GLY A 121 21.75 -12.16 -7.66
CA GLY A 121 21.33 -13.47 -7.16
C GLY A 121 20.17 -13.45 -6.17
N THR A 122 19.71 -14.66 -5.83
CA THR A 122 18.60 -14.85 -4.89
C THR A 122 18.99 -14.51 -3.46
N GLU A 123 20.22 -14.79 -3.05
CA GLU A 123 20.69 -14.54 -1.68
C GLU A 123 20.59 -13.06 -1.28
N GLU A 124 20.98 -12.16 -2.18
CA GLU A 124 20.93 -10.72 -1.94
C GLU A 124 19.48 -10.22 -1.85
N MET A 125 18.60 -10.75 -2.70
CA MET A 125 17.17 -10.47 -2.65
C MET A 125 16.55 -10.93 -1.32
N GLU A 126 16.89 -12.14 -0.85
CA GLU A 126 16.42 -12.68 0.43
C GLU A 126 16.95 -11.87 1.62
N ARG A 127 18.23 -11.46 1.57
CA ARG A 127 18.85 -10.59 2.57
C ARG A 127 18.09 -9.28 2.72
N LEU A 128 17.89 -8.56 1.63
CA LEU A 128 17.20 -7.27 1.62
C LEU A 128 15.74 -7.38 2.08
N CYS A 129 15.03 -8.40 1.61
CA CYS A 129 13.63 -8.62 2.01
C CYS A 129 13.50 -9.00 3.49
N ALA A 130 14.44 -9.79 4.02
CA ALA A 130 14.46 -10.16 5.43
C ALA A 130 14.81 -8.94 6.32
N GLU A 131 15.74 -8.11 5.86
CA GLU A 131 16.15 -6.89 6.56
C GLU A 131 15.02 -5.86 6.63
N CYS A 132 14.35 -5.59 5.49
CA CYS A 132 13.24 -4.64 5.42
C CYS A 132 12.30 -4.95 4.26
N ALA A 133 11.26 -5.75 4.51
CA ALA A 133 10.29 -6.11 3.48
C ALA A 133 9.60 -4.88 2.84
N PRO A 134 9.10 -3.87 3.58
CA PRO A 134 8.50 -2.71 2.95
C PRO A 134 9.50 -1.95 2.06
N GLY A 135 10.72 -1.67 2.54
CA GLY A 135 11.76 -1.06 1.70
C GLY A 135 12.06 -1.89 0.44
N PHE A 136 12.17 -3.20 0.60
CA PHE A 136 12.42 -4.13 -0.50
C PHE A 136 11.29 -4.14 -1.55
N ALA A 137 10.04 -3.87 -1.17
CA ALA A 137 8.93 -3.75 -2.13
C ALA A 137 9.23 -2.71 -3.22
N HIS A 138 9.93 -1.62 -2.87
CA HIS A 138 10.36 -0.58 -3.80
C HIS A 138 11.49 -1.05 -4.71
N VAL A 139 12.45 -1.79 -4.17
CA VAL A 139 13.53 -2.41 -4.95
C VAL A 139 12.95 -3.36 -6.00
N LEU A 140 12.05 -4.25 -5.57
CA LEU A 140 11.36 -5.19 -6.45
C LEU A 140 10.55 -4.47 -7.53
N TRP A 141 9.85 -3.40 -7.16
CA TRP A 141 9.10 -2.59 -8.12
C TRP A 141 10.02 -1.93 -9.16
N ARG A 142 11.08 -1.24 -8.71
CA ARG A 142 12.03 -0.52 -9.57
C ARG A 142 12.79 -1.46 -10.49
N LEU A 143 13.56 -2.39 -9.92
CA LEU A 143 14.47 -3.24 -10.68
C LEU A 143 13.72 -4.34 -11.44
N GLY A 144 12.65 -4.87 -10.84
CA GLY A 144 11.90 -5.99 -11.38
C GLY A 144 10.77 -5.57 -12.31
N PHE A 145 9.81 -4.79 -11.84
CA PHE A 145 8.56 -4.53 -12.56
C PHE A 145 8.67 -3.36 -13.55
N LEU A 146 9.36 -2.29 -13.16
CA LEU A 146 9.67 -1.16 -14.05
C LEU A 146 10.92 -1.37 -14.88
N ASP A 147 11.68 -2.43 -14.60
CA ASP A 147 12.94 -2.75 -15.29
C ASP A 147 13.95 -1.59 -15.28
N THR A 148 13.90 -0.73 -14.27
CA THR A 148 14.79 0.42 -14.10
C THR A 148 16.24 -0.06 -13.93
N ALA A 149 17.21 0.67 -14.49
CA ALA A 149 18.61 0.36 -14.29
C ALA A 149 19.00 0.62 -12.82
N PHE A 150 20.02 -0.09 -12.32
CA PHE A 150 20.38 0.01 -10.91
C PHE A 150 20.83 1.43 -10.53
N ASP A 151 21.59 2.10 -11.39
CA ASP A 151 22.11 3.46 -11.22
C ASP A 151 21.02 4.55 -11.27
N GLU A 152 19.91 4.28 -11.96
CA GLU A 152 18.73 5.15 -12.04
C GLU A 152 17.82 5.07 -10.80
N CYS A 153 18.05 4.10 -9.91
CA CYS A 153 17.30 4.01 -8.66
C CYS A 153 17.62 5.19 -7.73
N GLU A 154 16.65 5.52 -6.88
CA GLU A 154 16.81 6.53 -5.85
C GLU A 154 18.07 6.26 -5.03
N ARG A 155 18.86 7.32 -4.76
CA ARG A 155 20.17 7.20 -4.11
C ARG A 155 20.10 6.37 -2.83
N ALA A 156 19.09 6.60 -1.98
CA ALA A 156 18.94 5.87 -0.73
C ALA A 156 18.64 4.37 -0.91
N LEU A 157 17.98 3.96 -2.00
CA LEU A 157 17.84 2.53 -2.33
C LEU A 157 19.18 1.95 -2.75
N ARG A 158 19.95 2.67 -3.58
CA ARG A 158 21.27 2.19 -4.05
C ARG A 158 22.27 2.06 -2.90
N GLU A 159 22.36 3.07 -2.05
CA GLU A 159 23.21 3.09 -0.84
C GLU A 159 22.83 1.92 0.08
N TRP A 160 21.52 1.69 0.30
CA TRP A 160 21.06 0.56 1.11
C TRP A 160 21.35 -0.81 0.48
N ILE A 161 21.09 -0.98 -0.82
CA ILE A 161 21.37 -2.24 -1.53
C ILE A 161 22.86 -2.57 -1.45
N ARG A 162 23.75 -1.57 -1.56
CA ARG A 162 25.20 -1.75 -1.42
C ARG A 162 25.67 -1.96 0.02
N GLY A 163 24.80 -1.80 1.01
CA GLY A 163 25.15 -1.87 2.42
C GLY A 163 25.96 -0.66 2.92
N GLU A 164 25.97 0.45 2.17
CA GLU A 164 26.62 1.70 2.55
C GLU A 164 25.83 2.41 3.68
N GLU A 165 24.50 2.28 3.64
CA GLU A 165 23.57 2.86 4.62
C GLU A 165 22.48 1.86 5.01
N GLY A 166 21.82 2.08 6.14
CA GLY A 166 20.74 1.21 6.61
C GLY A 166 19.39 1.44 5.92
N TRP A 167 18.52 0.43 5.97
CA TRP A 167 17.16 0.47 5.39
C TRP A 167 16.31 1.67 5.85
N HIS A 168 16.58 2.21 7.05
CA HIS A 168 15.86 3.36 7.60
C HIS A 168 15.97 4.59 6.67
N ARG A 169 17.04 4.72 5.89
CA ARG A 169 17.21 5.80 4.89
C ARG A 169 16.15 5.79 3.80
N VAL A 170 15.62 4.62 3.46
CA VAL A 170 14.52 4.50 2.50
C VAL A 170 13.29 5.26 2.98
N PHE A 171 13.06 5.27 4.30
CA PHE A 171 11.91 5.93 4.91
C PHE A 171 12.17 7.42 5.19
N THR A 172 13.37 7.78 5.66
CA THR A 172 13.71 9.19 5.89
C THR A 172 13.76 10.02 4.61
N ASN A 173 14.12 9.38 3.48
CA ASN A 173 14.04 9.98 2.15
C ASN A 173 12.64 9.85 1.50
N ARG A 174 11.63 9.38 2.25
CA ARG A 174 10.22 9.26 1.82
C ARG A 174 10.02 8.41 0.56
N ILE A 175 10.88 7.42 0.35
CA ILE A 175 10.70 6.44 -0.73
C ILE A 175 9.60 5.47 -0.30
N ALA A 176 9.74 4.91 0.90
CA ALA A 176 8.75 4.01 1.51
C ALA A 176 7.85 4.73 2.52
N SER A 177 6.72 4.10 2.84
CA SER A 177 5.65 4.67 3.63
C SER A 177 5.95 4.70 5.13
N GLU A 178 5.30 5.64 5.84
CA GLU A 178 5.31 5.66 7.30
C GLU A 178 4.73 4.37 7.89
N TYR A 179 3.68 3.80 7.27
CA TYR A 179 3.14 2.51 7.68
C TYR A 179 4.20 1.41 7.65
N GLY A 180 4.95 1.30 6.55
CA GLY A 180 6.03 0.34 6.41
C GLY A 180 7.13 0.54 7.45
N TYR A 181 7.46 1.80 7.76
CA TYR A 181 8.43 2.10 8.81
C TYR A 181 7.96 1.64 10.19
N LEU A 182 6.73 1.98 10.58
CA LEU A 182 6.16 1.60 11.88
C LEU A 182 6.01 0.08 12.00
N ALA A 183 5.65 -0.60 10.91
CA ALA A 183 5.58 -2.06 10.84
C ALA A 183 6.95 -2.72 11.03
N MET A 184 8.02 -2.10 10.54
CA MET A 184 9.39 -2.57 10.80
C MET A 184 9.82 -2.29 12.23
N MET A 185 9.51 -1.11 12.77
CA MET A 185 9.91 -0.72 14.13
C MET A 185 9.23 -1.56 15.21
N SER A 186 8.03 -2.10 14.98
CA SER A 186 7.37 -3.02 15.93
C SER A 186 8.05 -4.39 16.03
N ARG A 187 8.92 -4.74 15.09
CA ARG A 187 9.62 -6.04 15.00
C ARG A 187 11.06 -5.99 15.48
N VAL A 188 11.58 -4.79 15.66
CA VAL A 188 12.92 -4.52 16.18
C VAL A 188 12.75 -4.00 17.60
N GLU A 189 13.68 -4.29 18.52
CA GLU A 189 13.69 -3.60 19.81
C GLU A 189 13.82 -2.10 19.57
N THR A 190 12.80 -1.34 19.97
CA THR A 190 12.72 0.10 19.70
C THR A 190 12.37 0.86 20.96
N LYS A 191 13.01 2.02 21.14
CA LYS A 191 12.69 2.96 22.21
C LYS A 191 11.99 4.16 21.59
N SER A 192 10.75 4.39 22.00
CA SER A 192 10.04 5.64 21.73
C SER A 192 10.58 6.72 22.65
N MET A 193 11.01 7.86 22.10
CA MET A 193 11.41 9.03 22.89
C MET A 193 10.46 10.18 22.61
N GLY A 194 9.80 10.68 23.66
CA GLY A 194 8.87 11.80 23.58
C GLY A 194 9.54 13.14 23.93
N GLY A 195 9.48 14.09 23.01
CA GLY A 195 9.87 15.48 23.20
C GLY A 195 9.85 16.25 21.87
N ASN A 196 8.87 17.15 21.68
CA ASN A 196 8.60 17.91 20.44
C ASN A 196 8.24 17.09 19.18
N GLY A 197 7.86 15.82 19.34
CA GLY A 197 7.49 14.92 18.25
C GLY A 197 7.62 13.46 18.68
N VAL A 198 7.19 12.53 17.83
CA VAL A 198 7.43 11.09 18.04
C VAL A 198 8.68 10.70 17.25
N VAL A 199 9.74 10.37 17.98
CA VAL A 199 10.99 9.86 17.42
C VAL A 199 11.11 8.39 17.73
N PHE A 200 11.24 7.58 16.69
CA PHE A 200 11.42 6.13 16.82
C PHE A 200 12.90 5.83 16.68
N ARG A 201 13.51 5.24 17.72
CA ARG A 201 14.92 4.84 17.72
C ARG A 201 15.07 3.32 17.68
N ASN A 202 15.88 2.82 16.76
CA ASN A 202 16.29 1.42 16.71
C ASN A 202 17.32 1.16 17.83
N VAL A 203 17.05 0.22 18.73
CA VAL A 203 17.93 -0.06 19.88
C VAL A 203 19.24 -0.72 19.42
N LYS A 204 19.21 -1.54 18.38
CA LYS A 204 20.38 -2.29 17.88
C LYS A 204 21.34 -1.41 17.10
N THR A 205 20.84 -0.48 16.28
CA THR A 205 21.69 0.40 15.46
C THR A 205 21.89 1.79 16.07
N GLY A 206 21.06 2.18 17.03
CA GLY A 206 21.11 3.50 17.67
C GLY A 206 20.52 4.64 16.83
N GLU A 207 20.05 4.37 15.61
CA GLU A 207 19.54 5.34 14.64
C GLU A 207 18.09 5.73 14.93
N SER A 208 17.71 6.96 14.55
CA SER A 208 16.37 7.51 14.84
C SER A 208 15.71 8.18 13.63
N VAL A 209 14.38 8.07 13.56
CA VAL A 209 13.55 8.77 12.57
C VAL A 209 12.47 9.56 13.28
N ALA A 210 12.31 10.82 12.86
CA ALA A 210 11.25 11.71 13.30
C ALA A 210 10.25 11.92 12.16
N PHE A 211 8.98 11.61 12.38
CA PHE A 211 7.90 12.00 11.48
C PHE A 211 7.35 13.34 11.96
N ARG A 212 7.40 14.36 11.10
CA ARG A 212 6.71 15.63 11.39
C ARG A 212 5.22 15.35 11.34
N ARG A 213 4.49 15.61 12.43
CA ARG A 213 3.04 15.77 12.35
C ARG A 213 2.75 16.90 11.37
N ASN A 214 2.01 16.60 10.30
CA ASN A 214 1.35 17.67 9.56
C ASN A 214 0.26 18.24 10.47
N GLU A 215 0.57 19.36 11.13
CA GLU A 215 -0.43 20.21 11.78
C GLU A 215 -1.29 20.89 10.71
N ARG A 216 -2.14 20.11 10.07
CA ARG A 216 -3.32 20.57 9.33
C ARG A 216 -4.40 19.55 9.54
N LEU A 217 -5.00 19.56 10.72
CA LEU A 217 -6.34 19.07 11.06
C LEU A 217 -6.49 19.17 12.59
N THR A 218 -6.75 20.40 13.06
CA THR A 218 -7.63 20.75 14.21
C THR A 218 -7.58 22.27 14.36
N ASP A 219 -8.15 23.00 13.40
CA ASP A 219 -8.94 24.17 13.75
C ASP A 219 -10.38 23.67 13.77
N GLY A 220 -10.92 23.53 14.98
CA GLY A 220 -12.25 22.96 15.16
C GLY A 220 -12.44 22.40 16.57
N GLN A 221 -12.26 23.24 17.57
CA GLN A 221 -13.06 23.30 18.79
C GLN A 221 -12.85 24.64 19.48
#